data_AF-A0A2V9ISS0-F1
#
_entry.id   AF-A0A2V9ISS0-F1
#
_cell.length_a   1.000
_cell.length_b   1.000
_cell.length_c   1.000
_cell.angle_alpha   90.00
_cell.angle_beta   90.00
_cell.angle_gamma   90.00
#
_symmetry.space_group_name_H-M   'P 1'
#
loop_
_entity.id
_entity.type
_entity.pdbx_description
1 polymer ?
#
loop_
_entity_poly.entity_id
_entity_poly.type
_entity_poly.pdbx_seq_one_letter_code
_entity_poly.pdbx_strand_id
1 'polypeptide(L)' 'MKIIDTHQHLWDLDLFSYSWCKDIPRLNRSFRMQDYLEAVGGLDLAKSVHLEADVDEPYMLGETRYILS' A
#
# COMPACT_ATOMS: atom_id res chain seq x y z
N MET A 1 15.31 -17.78 -4.66
CA MET A 1 16.21 -16.66 -4.30
C MET A 1 15.41 -15.82 -3.34
N LYS A 2 15.92 -15.64 -2.12
CA LYS A 2 15.17 -14.95 -1.08
C LYS A 2 15.07 -13.45 -1.39
N ILE A 3 13.85 -12.93 -1.48
CA ILE A 3 13.58 -11.52 -1.80
C ILE A 3 13.16 -10.78 -0.52
N ILE A 4 13.63 -9.56 -0.36
CA ILE A 4 13.07 -8.59 0.58
C ILE A 4 12.63 -7.39 -0.25
N ASP A 5 11.33 -7.07 -0.21
CA ASP A 5 10.81 -5.87 -0.82
C ASP A 5 11.07 -4.69 0.12
N THR A 6 12.03 -3.86 -0.22
CA THR A 6 12.44 -2.75 0.66
C THR A 6 11.53 -1.54 0.55
N HIS A 7 10.56 -1.53 -0.37
CA HIS A 7 9.72 -0.35 -0.63
C HIS A 7 8.34 -0.75 -1.15
N GLN A 8 7.36 -0.79 -0.26
CA GLN A 8 6.00 -1.21 -0.58
C GLN A 8 4.97 -0.19 -0.11
N HIS A 9 4.05 0.18 -1.00
CA HIS A 9 2.91 1.03 -0.69
C HIS A 9 1.61 0.21 -0.66
N LEU A 10 0.72 0.58 0.23
CA LEU A 10 -0.67 0.12 0.30
C LEU A 10 -1.55 1.34 0.51
N TRP A 11 -2.74 1.33 -0.05
CA TRP A 11 -3.72 2.39 0.20
C TRP A 11 -5.13 1.86 0.14
N ASP A 12 -6.00 2.44 0.96
CA ASP A 12 -7.41 2.08 1.05
C ASP A 12 -8.32 3.30 0.89
N LEU A 13 -8.96 3.39 -0.28
CA LEU A 13 -9.87 4.48 -0.63
C LEU A 13 -11.22 4.42 0.13
N ASP A 14 -11.52 3.30 0.79
CA ASP A 14 -12.70 3.20 1.66
C ASP A 14 -12.44 3.85 3.04
N LEU A 15 -11.18 4.11 3.40
CA LEU A 15 -10.77 4.62 4.71
C LEU A 15 -10.16 6.02 4.65
N PHE A 16 -9.31 6.27 3.64
CA PHE A 16 -8.56 7.51 3.53
C PHE A 16 -8.66 8.10 2.12
N SER A 17 -8.35 9.39 2.01
CA SER A 17 -8.30 10.09 0.73
C SER A 17 -6.87 10.20 0.24
N TYR A 18 -6.68 9.93 -1.06
CA TYR A 18 -5.40 10.03 -1.76
C TYR A 18 -5.63 10.90 -3.00
N SER A 19 -5.45 12.21 -2.86
CA SER A 19 -5.83 13.14 -3.92
C SER A 19 -5.05 12.94 -5.22
N TRP A 20 -3.82 12.45 -5.15
CA TRP A 20 -2.99 12.13 -6.30
C TRP A 20 -3.53 10.97 -7.15
N CYS A 21 -4.36 10.08 -6.59
CA CYS A 21 -4.93 8.94 -7.32
C CYS A 21 -6.03 9.36 -8.31
N LYS A 22 -6.70 10.49 -8.10
CA LYS A 22 -7.95 10.87 -8.81
C LYS A 22 -7.78 10.89 -10.34
N ASP A 23 -6.64 11.39 -10.80
CA ASP A 23 -6.33 11.55 -12.21
C ASP A 23 -5.59 10.34 -12.82
N ILE A 24 -5.40 9.26 -12.04
CA ILE A 24 -4.72 8.05 -12.47
C ILE A 24 -5.68 6.85 -12.35
N PRO A 25 -6.53 6.58 -13.35
CA PRO A 25 -7.58 5.55 -13.27
C PRO A 25 -7.10 4.16 -12.87
N ARG A 26 -5.86 3.79 -13.24
CA ARG A 26 -5.26 2.49 -12.88
C ARG A 26 -4.91 2.38 -11.40
N LEU A 27 -4.67 3.51 -10.73
CA LEU A 27 -4.31 3.60 -9.31
C LEU A 27 -5.49 4.08 -8.44
N ASN A 28 -6.56 4.60 -9.06
CA ASN A 28 -7.78 5.06 -8.40
C ASN A 28 -8.69 3.89 -7.93
N ARG A 29 -8.11 2.97 -7.16
CA ARG A 29 -8.77 1.88 -6.42
C ARG A 29 -7.92 1.54 -5.20
N SER A 30 -8.48 0.85 -4.20
CA SER A 30 -7.70 0.34 -3.07
C SER A 30 -6.71 -0.75 -3.52
N PHE A 31 -5.50 -0.70 -2.97
CA PHE A 31 -4.50 -1.77 -3.05
C PHE A 31 -4.16 -2.19 -1.63
N ARG A 32 -4.69 -3.34 -1.23
CA ARG A 32 -4.62 -3.87 0.13
C ARG A 32 -3.57 -4.99 0.22
N MET A 33 -3.31 -5.47 1.42
CA MET A 33 -2.36 -6.57 1.64
C MET A 33 -2.68 -7.80 0.79
N GLN A 34 -3.97 -8.10 0.58
CA GLN A 34 -4.39 -9.21 -0.28
C GLN A 34 -3.92 -9.02 -1.73
N ASP A 35 -4.09 -7.82 -2.30
CA ASP A 35 -3.61 -7.51 -3.65
C ASP A 35 -2.08 -7.65 -3.76
N TYR A 36 -1.35 -7.23 -2.72
CA TYR A 36 0.10 -7.38 -2.66
C TYR A 36 0.52 -8.85 -2.64
N LEU A 37 -0.09 -9.67 -1.77
CA LEU A 37 0.21 -11.10 -1.66
C LEU A 37 -0.07 -11.85 -2.96
N GLU A 38 -1.13 -11.48 -3.68
CA GLU A 38 -1.42 -12.00 -5.01
C GLU A 38 -0.36 -11.59 -6.03
N ALA A 39 0.06 -10.32 -6.02
CA ALA A 39 1.06 -9.78 -6.94
C ALA A 39 2.45 -10.42 -6.77
N VAL A 40 2.83 -10.76 -5.54
CA VAL A 40 4.12 -11.44 -5.25
C VAL A 40 4.02 -12.96 -5.31
N GLY A 41 2.86 -13.50 -5.69
CA GLY A 41 2.63 -14.95 -5.78
C GLY A 41 3.70 -15.67 -6.60
N GLY A 42 4.27 -16.74 -6.03
CA GLY A 42 5.33 -17.52 -6.67
C GLY A 42 6.75 -16.97 -6.49
N LEU A 43 6.90 -15.80 -5.85
CA LEU A 43 8.20 -15.31 -5.40
C LEU A 43 8.55 -15.86 -4.02
N ASP A 44 9.84 -16.10 -3.77
CA ASP A 44 10.40 -16.44 -2.46
C ASP A 44 10.58 -15.15 -1.62
N LEU A 45 9.47 -14.43 -1.41
CA LEU A 45 9.42 -13.20 -0.64
C LEU A 45 9.49 -13.51 0.86
N ALA A 46 10.49 -12.95 1.53
CA ALA A 46 10.69 -13.15 2.95
C ALA A 46 10.05 -12.06 3.81
N LYS A 47 10.14 -10.80 3.38
CA LYS A 47 9.69 -9.61 4.11
C LYS A 47 9.42 -8.46 3.14
N SER A 48 8.62 -7.50 3.59
CA SER A 48 8.50 -6.18 2.97
C SER A 48 8.71 -5.06 3.99
N VAL A 49 9.01 -3.87 3.51
CA VAL A 49 9.00 -2.62 4.28
C VAL A 49 7.91 -1.71 3.70
N HIS A 50 6.88 -1.44 4.51
CA HIS A 50 5.82 -0.51 4.15
C HIS A 50 6.30 0.94 4.26
N LEU A 51 5.93 1.77 3.29
CA LEU A 51 6.07 3.22 3.33
C LEU A 51 4.70 3.86 3.11
N GLU A 52 4.48 5.00 3.77
CA GLU A 52 3.31 5.85 3.58
C GLU A 52 3.13 6.18 2.08
N ALA A 53 1.88 6.23 1.62
CA ALA A 53 1.55 6.29 0.19
C ALA A 53 1.10 7.69 -0.26
N ASP A 54 1.62 8.75 0.36
CA ASP A 54 1.25 10.15 0.17
C ASP A 54 -0.26 10.35 0.36
N VAL A 55 -0.78 9.81 1.47
CA VAL A 55 -2.18 10.03 1.87
C VAL A 55 -2.40 11.51 2.18
N ASP A 56 -3.61 12.02 1.94
CA ASP A 56 -3.93 13.42 2.22
C ASP A 56 -3.56 13.77 3.68
N GLU A 57 -2.89 14.92 3.87
CA GLU A 57 -2.14 15.28 5.10
C GLU A 57 -2.84 14.97 6.44
N PRO A 58 -4.17 15.16 6.62
CA PRO A 58 -4.84 14.84 7.87
C PRO A 58 -4.77 13.36 8.29
N TYR A 59 -4.45 12.46 7.35
CA TYR A 59 -4.50 11.01 7.54
C TYR A 59 -3.14 10.32 7.63
N MET A 60 -2.01 11.02 7.44
CA MET A 60 -0.66 10.42 7.34
C MET A 60 -0.37 9.39 8.44
N LEU A 61 -0.58 9.77 9.70
CA LEU A 61 -0.33 8.88 10.83
C LEU A 61 -1.40 7.79 10.98
N GLY A 62 -2.62 8.06 10.53
CA GLY A 62 -3.74 7.12 10.54
C GLY A 62 -3.52 5.97 9.56
N GLU A 63 -3.05 6.27 8.35
CA GLU A 63 -2.72 5.27 7.33
C GLU A 63 -1.69 4.27 7.87
N THR A 64 -0.52 4.76 8.32
CA THR A 64 0.54 3.86 8.78
C THR A 64 0.09 3.02 9.98
N ARG A 65 -0.71 3.59 10.90
CA ARG A 65 -1.26 2.84 12.05
C ARG A 65 -2.24 1.76 11.63
N TYR A 66 -3.04 2.01 10.60
CA TYR A 66 -3.98 1.02 10.08
C TYR A 66 -3.27 -0.22 9.51
N ILE A 67 -2.09 -0.06 8.90
CA ILE A 67 -1.29 -1.20 8.42
C ILE A 67 -0.75 -2.07 9.58
N LEU A 68 -0.64 -1.51 10.79
CA LEU A 68 -0.14 -2.22 11.98
C LEU A 68 -1.23 -2.89 12.82
N SER A 69 -2.51 -2.68 12.51
CA SER A 69 -3.65 -3.26 13.26
C SER A 69 -4.07 -4.62 12.72
#